data_AF-A0A2W3Z7Q8-F1
#
_entry.id   AF-A0A2W3Z7Q8-F1
#
_cell.length_a   1.000
_cell.length_b   1.000
_cell.length_c   1.000
_cell.angle_alpha   90.00
_cell.angle_beta   90.00
_cell.angle_gamma   90.00
#
_symmetry.space_group_name_H-M   'P 1'
#
loop_
_entity.id
_entity.type
_entity.pdbx_description
1 polymer ?
#
loop_
_entity_poly.entity_id
_entity_poly.type
_entity_poly.pdbx_seq_one_letter_code
_entity_poly.pdbx_strand_id
1 'polypeptide(L)'
;QKAAVDSETEKAKNAIDNSTTADAIQSAGETGQTSVKDQYKPGMSLDDQKAAKKAEIDAIANDTKTAIDNDPTLTAEEKATQKAAVDSETEKAKNAIDNSTTADAIQSAGDKGRILVKNQYKPGTSLDDPKEAKKPINDSVTNDAKSVPNTNIENKSRKSKNNLGYSTLPSTGTNQTIWPNFWGMVLLTLSASLLFPYRKSKTVIQKNNSLEK
;
A
#
# COMPACT_ATOMS: atom_id res chain seq x y z
N GLN A 1 15.82 -30.37 15.62
CA GLN A 1 17.19 -29.85 15.79
C GLN A 1 17.73 -30.19 17.19
N LYS A 2 17.17 -29.68 18.30
CA LYS A 2 17.66 -29.98 19.67
C LYS A 2 18.00 -31.46 19.94
N ALA A 3 17.06 -32.39 19.76
CA ALA A 3 17.31 -33.81 20.04
C ALA A 3 18.45 -34.44 19.19
N ALA A 4 18.72 -33.89 18.00
CA ALA A 4 19.85 -34.33 17.17
C ALA A 4 21.17 -33.73 17.66
N VAL A 5 21.17 -32.46 18.10
CA VAL A 5 22.31 -31.84 18.80
C VAL A 5 22.64 -32.63 20.07
N ASP A 6 21.63 -32.98 20.88
CA ASP A 6 21.80 -33.79 22.09
C ASP A 6 22.41 -35.16 21.73
N SER A 7 21.88 -35.84 20.70
CA SER A 7 22.42 -37.12 20.18
C SER A 7 23.89 -37.04 19.75
N GLU A 8 24.26 -36.08 18.90
CA GLU A 8 25.65 -35.94 18.45
C GLU A 8 26.59 -35.51 19.59
N THR A 9 26.09 -34.76 20.58
CA THR A 9 26.85 -34.41 21.78
C THR A 9 27.17 -35.66 22.61
N GLU A 10 26.20 -36.56 22.82
CA GLU A 10 26.44 -37.83 23.53
C GLU A 10 27.37 -38.76 22.74
N LYS A 11 27.26 -38.84 21.40
CA LYS A 11 28.22 -39.59 20.58
C LYS A 11 29.64 -39.04 20.71
N ALA A 12 29.80 -37.71 20.70
CA ALA A 12 31.10 -37.06 20.85
C ALA A 12 31.75 -37.36 22.22
N LYS A 13 30.97 -37.28 23.31
CA LYS A 13 31.43 -37.68 24.66
C LYS A 13 31.89 -39.14 24.67
N ASN A 14 31.03 -40.06 24.22
CA ASN A 14 31.37 -41.48 24.17
C ASN A 14 32.63 -41.76 23.33
N ALA A 15 32.87 -41.03 22.24
CA ALA A 15 34.09 -41.17 21.44
C ALA A 15 35.35 -40.68 22.20
N ILE A 16 35.23 -39.58 22.95
CA ILE A 16 36.32 -39.06 23.80
C ILE A 16 36.60 -40.01 24.97
N ASP A 17 35.57 -40.48 25.67
CA ASP A 17 35.69 -41.36 26.84
C ASP A 17 36.30 -42.74 26.49
N ASN A 18 36.11 -43.21 25.25
CA ASN A 18 36.72 -44.43 24.74
C ASN A 18 38.11 -44.21 24.09
N SER A 19 38.61 -42.98 24.01
CA SER A 19 39.90 -42.68 23.38
C SER A 19 41.08 -42.87 24.34
N THR A 20 42.09 -43.65 23.91
CA THR A 20 43.24 -44.04 24.75
C THR A 20 44.53 -43.25 24.49
N THR A 21 44.53 -42.33 23.53
CA THR A 21 45.67 -41.48 23.18
C THR A 21 45.25 -40.02 23.01
N ALA A 22 46.20 -39.07 23.17
CA ALA A 22 45.95 -37.65 22.98
C ALA A 22 45.43 -37.35 21.56
N ASP A 23 46.03 -37.95 20.54
CA ASP A 23 45.65 -37.77 19.13
C ASP A 23 44.22 -38.29 18.85
N ALA A 24 43.82 -39.40 19.50
CA ALA A 24 42.46 -39.92 19.39
C ALA A 24 41.45 -39.00 20.08
N ILE A 25 41.77 -38.48 21.26
CA ILE A 25 40.94 -37.49 21.97
C ILE A 25 40.76 -36.22 21.12
N GLN A 26 41.84 -35.71 20.50
CA GLN A 26 41.77 -34.56 19.60
C GLN A 26 40.86 -34.87 18.39
N SER A 27 41.09 -36.00 17.72
CA SER A 27 40.31 -36.43 16.55
C SER A 27 38.82 -36.59 16.86
N ALA A 28 38.49 -37.18 18.02
CA ALA A 28 37.11 -37.31 18.52
C ALA A 28 36.49 -35.94 18.84
N GLY A 29 37.26 -35.02 19.42
CA GLY A 29 36.83 -33.65 19.70
C GLY A 29 36.56 -32.82 18.44
N GLU A 30 37.41 -32.91 17.42
CA GLU A 30 37.23 -32.23 16.12
C GLU A 30 36.04 -32.80 15.34
N THR A 31 35.91 -34.13 15.32
CA THR A 31 34.77 -34.82 14.70
C THR A 31 33.47 -34.45 15.40
N GLY A 32 33.43 -34.52 16.73
CA GLY A 32 32.24 -34.18 17.53
C GLY A 32 31.79 -32.73 17.37
N GLN A 33 32.73 -31.77 17.36
CA GLN A 33 32.42 -30.37 17.07
C GLN A 33 31.79 -30.19 15.68
N THR A 34 32.31 -30.90 14.67
CA THR A 34 31.79 -30.88 13.30
C THR A 34 30.37 -31.47 13.26
N SER A 35 30.17 -32.69 13.78
CA SER A 35 28.87 -33.37 13.78
C SER A 35 27.78 -32.61 14.55
N VAL A 36 28.12 -31.92 15.64
CA VAL A 36 27.19 -31.05 16.39
C VAL A 36 26.85 -29.79 15.60
N LYS A 37 27.83 -29.15 14.95
CA LYS A 37 27.62 -27.97 14.10
C LYS A 37 26.70 -28.29 12.91
N ASP A 38 26.87 -29.45 12.30
CA ASP A 38 26.08 -29.92 11.16
C ASP A 38 24.59 -30.20 11.50
N GLN A 39 24.23 -30.26 12.79
CA GLN A 39 22.82 -30.37 13.21
C GLN A 39 22.05 -29.04 13.08
N TYR A 40 22.75 -27.91 12.93
CA TYR A 40 22.10 -26.63 12.69
C TYR A 40 21.54 -26.57 11.26
N LYS A 41 20.22 -26.42 11.15
CA LYS A 41 19.54 -26.19 9.89
C LYS A 41 18.89 -24.81 9.95
N PRO A 42 19.39 -23.78 9.24
CA PRO A 42 18.78 -22.46 9.26
C PRO A 42 17.33 -22.54 8.77
N GLY A 43 16.47 -21.70 9.35
CA GLY A 43 15.13 -21.48 8.81
C GLY A 43 15.17 -20.68 7.51
N MET A 44 13.99 -20.43 6.94
CA MET A 44 13.82 -19.50 5.81
C MET A 44 14.40 -18.12 6.17
N SER A 45 15.20 -17.53 5.28
CA SER A 45 15.81 -16.22 5.56
C SER A 45 14.75 -15.12 5.71
N LEU A 46 15.09 -14.00 6.34
CA LEU A 46 14.16 -12.86 6.43
C LEU A 46 13.80 -12.32 5.04
N ASP A 47 14.73 -12.37 4.08
CA ASP A 47 14.49 -11.88 2.71
C ASP A 47 13.56 -12.82 1.93
N ASP A 48 13.70 -14.14 2.10
CA ASP A 48 12.77 -15.13 1.55
C ASP A 48 11.37 -14.98 2.18
N GLN A 49 11.28 -14.75 3.49
CA GLN A 49 10.01 -14.49 4.19
C GLN A 49 9.34 -13.20 3.67
N LYS A 50 10.12 -12.13 3.45
CA LYS A 50 9.64 -10.89 2.82
C LYS A 50 9.15 -11.15 1.40
N ALA A 51 9.92 -11.86 0.59
CA ALA A 51 9.56 -12.17 -0.80
C ALA A 51 8.24 -12.97 -0.87
N ALA A 52 8.12 -14.03 -0.06
CA ALA A 52 6.89 -14.82 0.05
C ALA A 52 5.70 -13.96 0.48
N LYS A 53 5.84 -13.13 1.53
CA LYS A 53 4.75 -12.29 2.02
C LYS A 53 4.35 -11.19 1.04
N LYS A 54 5.29 -10.63 0.27
CA LYS A 54 4.98 -9.67 -0.81
C LYS A 54 4.23 -10.34 -1.98
N ALA A 55 4.56 -11.59 -2.30
CA ALA A 55 3.82 -12.37 -3.30
C ALA A 55 2.38 -12.71 -2.86
N GLU A 56 2.16 -13.02 -1.58
CA GLU A 56 0.80 -13.14 -1.01
C GLU A 56 0.00 -11.84 -1.21
N ILE A 57 0.61 -10.69 -0.87
CA ILE A 57 -0.01 -9.36 -1.03
C ILE A 57 -0.37 -9.07 -2.50
N ASP A 58 0.49 -9.42 -3.46
CA ASP A 58 0.21 -9.28 -4.90
C ASP A 58 -0.96 -10.15 -5.37
N ALA A 59 -1.05 -11.40 -4.91
CA ALA A 59 -2.19 -12.27 -5.21
C ALA A 59 -3.50 -11.66 -4.68
N ILE A 60 -3.50 -11.19 -3.42
CA ILE A 60 -4.65 -10.53 -2.79
C ILE A 60 -5.05 -9.24 -3.53
N ALA A 61 -4.08 -8.46 -4.00
CA ALA A 61 -4.33 -7.25 -4.79
C ALA A 61 -4.98 -7.58 -6.13
N ASN A 62 -4.49 -8.60 -6.83
CA ASN A 62 -5.07 -9.08 -8.09
C ASN A 62 -6.50 -9.59 -7.88
N ASP A 63 -6.74 -10.47 -6.90
CA ASP A 63 -8.08 -10.98 -6.57
C ASP A 63 -9.06 -9.82 -6.26
N THR A 64 -8.61 -8.82 -5.51
CA THR A 64 -9.42 -7.65 -5.16
C THR A 64 -9.74 -6.79 -6.39
N LYS A 65 -8.77 -6.58 -7.30
CA LYS A 65 -9.00 -5.90 -8.58
C LYS A 65 -9.96 -6.67 -9.48
N THR A 66 -9.84 -7.99 -9.55
CA THR A 66 -10.76 -8.85 -10.31
C THR A 66 -12.18 -8.80 -9.74
N ALA A 67 -12.35 -8.75 -8.41
CA ALA A 67 -13.66 -8.54 -7.79
C ALA A 67 -14.26 -7.16 -8.18
N ILE A 68 -13.46 -6.09 -8.11
CA ILE A 68 -13.87 -4.74 -8.55
C ILE A 68 -14.27 -4.72 -10.03
N ASP A 69 -13.47 -5.35 -10.90
CA ASP A 69 -13.72 -5.36 -12.35
C ASP A 69 -14.96 -6.17 -12.73
N ASN A 70 -15.24 -7.26 -12.02
CA ASN A 70 -16.41 -8.13 -12.25
C ASN A 70 -17.70 -7.61 -11.62
N ASP A 71 -17.67 -6.61 -10.73
CA ASP A 71 -18.87 -6.05 -10.10
C ASP A 71 -19.71 -5.24 -11.13
N PRO A 72 -20.94 -5.65 -11.47
CA PRO A 72 -21.77 -4.93 -12.44
C PRO A 72 -22.44 -3.67 -11.86
N THR A 73 -22.42 -3.48 -10.53
CA THR A 73 -23.04 -2.34 -9.84
C THR A 73 -22.13 -1.11 -9.80
N LEU A 74 -20.82 -1.29 -10.03
CA LEU A 74 -19.84 -0.22 -10.05
C LEU A 74 -19.70 0.42 -11.43
N THR A 75 -19.71 1.75 -11.49
CA THR A 75 -19.34 2.52 -12.67
C THR A 75 -17.85 2.39 -13.00
N ALA A 76 -17.46 2.71 -14.23
CA ALA A 76 -16.06 2.69 -14.65
C ALA A 76 -15.15 3.61 -13.82
N GLU A 77 -15.68 4.74 -13.33
CA GLU A 77 -14.96 5.71 -12.50
C GLU A 77 -14.74 5.21 -11.07
N GLU A 78 -15.75 4.56 -10.48
CA GLU A 78 -15.61 3.89 -9.17
C GLU A 78 -14.64 2.72 -9.26
N LYS A 79 -14.69 1.91 -10.32
CA LYS A 79 -13.72 0.83 -10.57
C LYS A 79 -12.29 1.36 -10.68
N ALA A 80 -12.08 2.42 -11.46
CA ALA A 80 -10.76 3.06 -11.57
C ALA A 80 -10.24 3.56 -10.21
N THR A 81 -11.11 4.21 -9.44
CA THR A 81 -10.81 4.74 -8.09
C THR A 81 -10.45 3.61 -7.12
N GLN A 82 -11.26 2.55 -7.02
CA GLN A 82 -11.00 1.44 -6.12
C GLN A 82 -9.73 0.66 -6.51
N LYS A 83 -9.45 0.47 -7.81
CA LYS A 83 -8.21 -0.20 -8.26
C LYS A 83 -6.95 0.62 -7.96
N ALA A 84 -6.99 1.94 -8.14
CA ALA A 84 -5.89 2.82 -7.71
C ALA A 84 -5.69 2.79 -6.18
N ALA A 85 -6.78 2.68 -5.42
CA ALA A 85 -6.74 2.53 -3.97
C ALA A 85 -6.18 1.15 -3.53
N VAL A 86 -6.43 0.07 -4.29
CA VAL A 86 -5.76 -1.23 -4.13
C VAL A 86 -4.26 -1.10 -4.36
N ASP A 87 -3.82 -0.47 -5.44
CA ASP A 87 -2.39 -0.29 -5.74
C ASP A 87 -1.66 0.47 -4.62
N SER A 88 -2.24 1.57 -4.12
CA SER A 88 -1.65 2.36 -3.04
C SER A 88 -1.47 1.56 -1.73
N GLU A 89 -2.47 0.76 -1.32
CA GLU A 89 -2.34 -0.06 -0.11
C GLU A 89 -1.42 -1.28 -0.31
N THR A 90 -1.35 -1.81 -1.54
CA THR A 90 -0.41 -2.88 -1.92
C THR A 90 1.03 -2.41 -1.78
N GLU A 91 1.34 -1.20 -2.28
CA GLU A 91 2.67 -0.59 -2.15
C GLU A 91 3.02 -0.29 -0.69
N LYS A 92 2.09 0.29 0.09
CA LYS A 92 2.28 0.52 1.54
C LYS A 92 2.55 -0.77 2.31
N ALA A 93 1.83 -1.84 2.00
CA ALA A 93 2.02 -3.16 2.62
C ALA A 93 3.42 -3.73 2.29
N LYS A 94 3.83 -3.68 1.01
CA LYS A 94 5.17 -4.10 0.58
C LYS A 94 6.28 -3.31 1.27
N ASN A 95 6.14 -1.99 1.35
CA ASN A 95 7.10 -1.12 2.05
C ASN A 95 7.16 -1.42 3.55
N ALA A 96 6.04 -1.76 4.20
CA ALA A 96 6.05 -2.18 5.61
C ALA A 96 6.73 -3.55 5.82
N ILE A 97 6.53 -4.50 4.90
CA ILE A 97 7.22 -5.80 4.89
C ILE A 97 8.73 -5.61 4.70
N ASP A 98 9.15 -4.76 3.75
CA ASP A 98 10.57 -4.55 3.46
C ASP A 98 11.32 -3.85 4.61
N ASN A 99 10.67 -2.93 5.33
CA ASN A 99 11.20 -2.30 6.54
C ASN A 99 11.17 -3.20 7.80
N SER A 100 10.58 -4.40 7.74
CA SER A 100 10.51 -5.30 8.89
C SER A 100 11.87 -5.98 9.17
N THR A 101 12.24 -6.08 10.44
CA THR A 101 13.55 -6.64 10.89
C THR A 101 13.44 -8.00 11.58
N THR A 102 12.22 -8.51 11.81
CA THR A 102 11.95 -9.81 12.44
C THR A 102 10.85 -10.56 11.68
N ALA A 103 10.79 -11.88 11.84
CA ALA A 103 9.74 -12.73 11.26
C ALA A 103 8.34 -12.30 11.70
N ASP A 104 8.15 -12.01 12.99
CA ASP A 104 6.86 -11.56 13.55
C ASP A 104 6.42 -10.20 12.98
N ALA A 105 7.37 -9.29 12.73
CA ALA A 105 7.10 -8.01 12.09
C ALA A 105 6.68 -8.18 10.62
N ILE A 106 7.35 -9.08 9.87
CA ILE A 106 6.97 -9.43 8.48
C ILE A 106 5.54 -9.98 8.46
N GLN A 107 5.21 -10.93 9.35
CA GLN A 107 3.88 -11.52 9.41
C GLN A 107 2.81 -10.47 9.78
N SER A 108 3.05 -9.65 10.80
CA SER A 108 2.13 -8.59 11.22
C SER A 108 1.90 -7.52 10.14
N ALA A 109 2.97 -7.10 9.45
CA ALA A 109 2.88 -6.17 8.31
C ALA A 109 2.07 -6.77 7.15
N GLY A 110 2.30 -8.05 6.83
CA GLY A 110 1.56 -8.78 5.83
C GLY A 110 0.08 -8.97 6.15
N ASP A 111 -0.27 -9.35 7.38
CA ASP A 111 -1.67 -9.49 7.79
C ASP A 111 -2.42 -8.16 7.78
N LYS A 112 -1.78 -7.08 8.25
CA LYS A 112 -2.34 -5.73 8.16
C LYS A 112 -2.53 -5.29 6.71
N GLY A 113 -1.52 -5.52 5.85
CA GLY A 113 -1.57 -5.21 4.44
C GLY A 113 -2.70 -5.94 3.71
N ARG A 114 -2.84 -7.25 3.95
CA ARG A 114 -3.93 -8.10 3.42
C ARG A 114 -5.31 -7.54 3.78
N ILE A 115 -5.51 -7.09 5.02
CA ILE A 115 -6.79 -6.51 5.46
C ILE A 115 -7.03 -5.18 4.74
N LEU A 116 -6.03 -4.28 4.69
CA LEU A 116 -6.16 -2.97 4.04
C LEU A 116 -6.45 -3.10 2.54
N VAL A 117 -5.71 -3.94 1.82
CA VAL A 117 -5.92 -4.19 0.39
C VAL A 117 -7.32 -4.73 0.11
N LYS A 118 -7.79 -5.77 0.83
CA LYS A 118 -9.14 -6.31 0.65
C LYS A 118 -10.24 -5.31 0.99
N ASN A 119 -9.98 -4.40 1.93
CA ASN A 119 -10.92 -3.36 2.31
C ASN A 119 -11.11 -2.27 1.24
N GLN A 120 -10.32 -2.23 0.17
CA GLN A 120 -10.49 -1.27 -0.91
C GLN A 120 -11.66 -1.60 -1.84
N TYR A 121 -12.07 -2.89 -1.91
CA TYR A 121 -13.32 -3.25 -2.58
C TYR A 121 -14.53 -2.77 -1.77
N LYS A 122 -15.43 -2.07 -2.45
CA LYS A 122 -16.73 -1.62 -1.96
C LYS A 122 -17.74 -1.91 -3.07
N PRO A 123 -18.74 -2.78 -2.85
CA PRO A 123 -19.80 -2.97 -3.83
C PRO A 123 -20.54 -1.67 -4.13
N GLY A 124 -21.03 -1.52 -5.35
CA GLY A 124 -21.89 -0.41 -5.72
C GLY A 124 -23.27 -0.52 -5.05
N THR A 125 -24.00 0.59 -4.99
CA THR A 125 -25.45 0.55 -4.73
C THR A 125 -26.16 0.04 -5.98
N SER A 126 -27.06 -0.95 -5.85
CA SER A 126 -27.75 -1.49 -7.04
C SER A 126 -28.48 -0.38 -7.80
N LEU A 127 -28.36 -0.41 -9.13
CA LEU A 127 -29.00 0.54 -10.05
C LEU A 127 -30.47 0.18 -10.35
N ASP A 128 -31.09 -0.69 -9.54
CA ASP A 128 -32.48 -1.13 -9.65
C ASP A 128 -33.52 -0.03 -9.30
N ASP A 129 -33.09 1.22 -9.15
CA ASP A 129 -33.95 2.41 -9.11
C ASP A 129 -33.87 3.16 -10.46
N PRO A 130 -34.69 2.81 -11.47
CA PRO A 130 -34.52 3.24 -12.86
C PRO A 130 -35.03 4.67 -13.12
N LYS A 131 -34.42 5.67 -12.48
CA LYS A 131 -34.67 7.11 -12.74
C LYS A 131 -33.42 7.98 -12.68
N GLU A 132 -32.49 7.77 -13.60
CA GLU A 132 -31.95 8.92 -14.35
C GLU A 132 -31.48 8.53 -15.76
N ALA A 133 -32.30 8.87 -16.75
CA ALA A 133 -32.00 8.59 -18.15
C ALA A 133 -30.93 9.57 -18.67
N LYS A 134 -29.70 9.09 -18.85
CA LYS A 134 -28.72 9.77 -19.72
C LYS A 134 -29.21 9.67 -21.17
N LYS A 135 -29.95 10.70 -21.61
CA LYS A 135 -30.35 10.90 -23.03
C LYS A 135 -29.10 10.81 -23.93
N PRO A 136 -29.17 10.10 -25.07
CA PRO A 136 -28.00 9.85 -25.90
C PRO A 136 -27.73 10.96 -26.94
N ILE A 137 -26.48 10.98 -27.43
CA ILE A 137 -25.99 11.53 -28.70
C ILE A 137 -25.97 13.07 -28.83
N ASN A 138 -24.77 13.62 -28.92
CA ASN A 138 -24.48 14.91 -29.54
C ASN A 138 -23.84 14.68 -30.92
N ASP A 139 -24.65 14.36 -31.92
CA ASP A 139 -24.25 14.44 -33.32
C ASP A 139 -24.33 15.89 -33.75
N SER A 140 -23.18 16.58 -33.79
CA SER A 140 -23.11 17.97 -34.26
C SER A 140 -23.19 18.03 -35.79
N VAL A 141 -24.40 17.84 -36.33
CA VAL A 141 -24.69 18.19 -37.73
C VAL A 141 -24.75 19.71 -37.85
N THR A 142 -23.74 20.28 -38.49
CA THR A 142 -23.70 21.68 -38.92
C THR A 142 -24.89 22.01 -39.83
N ASN A 143 -25.60 23.11 -39.55
CA ASN A 143 -26.37 23.85 -40.58
C ASN A 143 -26.62 25.30 -40.11
N ASP A 144 -26.06 26.25 -40.86
CA ASP A 144 -26.30 27.69 -40.67
C ASP A 144 -27.70 28.12 -41.14
N ALA A 145 -28.42 28.88 -40.31
CA ALA A 145 -29.50 29.75 -40.76
C ALA A 145 -29.72 30.94 -39.79
N LYS A 146 -29.48 32.17 -40.27
CA LYS A 146 -29.68 33.42 -39.50
C LYS A 146 -31.12 33.96 -39.65
N SER A 147 -31.83 34.22 -38.55
CA SER A 147 -33.00 35.14 -38.41
C SER A 147 -33.55 35.09 -36.97
N VAL A 148 -34.16 36.09 -36.31
CA VAL A 148 -34.11 37.58 -36.30
C VAL A 148 -34.51 37.99 -34.84
N PRO A 149 -33.95 39.06 -34.24
CA PRO A 149 -34.14 39.31 -32.79
C PRO A 149 -35.33 40.22 -32.41
N ASN A 150 -35.69 40.14 -31.11
CA ASN A 150 -36.34 41.15 -30.26
C ASN A 150 -37.88 41.24 -30.21
N THR A 151 -38.49 40.98 -29.04
CA THR A 151 -39.12 42.02 -28.18
C THR A 151 -39.56 41.47 -26.81
N ASN A 152 -39.18 42.17 -25.73
CA ASN A 152 -39.70 41.94 -24.38
C ASN A 152 -41.15 42.38 -24.25
N ILE A 153 -42.00 41.60 -23.57
CA ILE A 153 -43.10 42.14 -22.76
C ILE A 153 -43.04 41.51 -21.36
N GLU A 154 -42.73 42.36 -20.39
CA GLU A 154 -42.68 42.07 -18.97
C GLU A 154 -44.10 42.11 -18.38
N ASN A 155 -44.52 41.12 -17.57
CA ASN A 155 -45.77 41.20 -16.81
C ASN A 155 -45.51 40.96 -15.31
N LYS A 156 -45.81 41.97 -14.49
CA LYS A 156 -45.44 42.04 -13.08
C LYS A 156 -46.57 41.59 -12.15
N SER A 157 -46.18 40.83 -11.12
CA SER A 157 -46.68 40.95 -9.75
C SER A 157 -48.20 40.88 -9.50
N ARG A 158 -48.65 39.79 -8.86
CA ARG A 158 -49.53 39.89 -7.69
C ARG A 158 -49.01 39.00 -6.56
N LYS A 159 -48.71 39.61 -5.41
CA LYS A 159 -48.40 38.90 -4.16
C LYS A 159 -49.70 38.42 -3.52
N SER A 160 -49.69 37.22 -2.96
CA SER A 160 -50.57 36.86 -1.85
C SER A 160 -49.70 36.44 -0.66
N LYS A 161 -49.99 36.98 0.52
CA LYS A 161 -49.38 36.59 1.79
C LYS A 161 -50.52 36.29 2.76
N ASN A 162 -50.53 35.10 3.34
CA ASN A 162 -51.12 34.83 4.65
C ASN A 162 -50.07 34.10 5.50
N ASN A 163 -50.13 34.29 6.81
CA ASN A 163 -49.01 34.13 7.75
C ASN A 163 -49.44 33.29 8.98
N LEU A 164 -48.45 32.95 9.81
CA LEU A 164 -48.48 32.51 11.23
C LEU A 164 -48.27 31.02 11.53
N GLY A 165 -47.08 30.74 12.08
CA GLY A 165 -46.66 29.50 12.72
C GLY A 165 -45.14 29.52 12.98
N TYR A 166 -44.70 30.00 14.15
CA TYR A 166 -43.29 30.18 14.52
C TYR A 166 -42.85 29.23 15.64
N SER A 167 -41.52 29.04 15.78
CA SER A 167 -40.78 28.34 16.87
C SER A 167 -40.77 26.79 16.79
N THR A 168 -39.66 26.06 17.01
CA THR A 168 -38.28 26.38 17.50
C THR A 168 -37.18 25.56 16.78
N LEU A 169 -35.91 25.96 16.94
CA LEU A 169 -34.67 25.22 16.66
C LEU A 169 -33.77 25.26 17.92
N PRO A 170 -32.72 24.44 18.08
CA PRO A 170 -32.42 23.12 17.49
C PRO A 170 -32.22 22.02 18.58
N SER A 171 -32.04 20.76 18.18
CA SER A 171 -31.50 19.71 19.07
C SER A 171 -30.14 19.24 18.56
N THR A 172 -29.08 19.54 19.33
CA THR A 172 -27.73 19.01 19.12
C THR A 172 -27.53 17.75 19.95
N GLY A 173 -27.11 16.65 19.30
CA GLY A 173 -26.87 15.36 19.95
C GLY A 173 -25.78 14.55 19.24
N THR A 174 -24.53 14.91 19.49
CA THR A 174 -23.31 14.11 19.20
C THR A 174 -23.20 13.47 17.80
N ASN A 175 -22.68 14.23 16.85
CA ASN A 175 -22.15 13.70 15.59
C ASN A 175 -20.61 13.85 15.59
N GLN A 176 -19.86 12.75 15.72
CA GLN A 176 -18.44 12.65 15.36
C GLN A 176 -18.03 11.19 15.04
N THR A 177 -18.23 10.80 13.79
CA THR A 177 -17.09 10.42 12.93
C THR A 177 -17.40 10.92 11.53
N ILE A 178 -17.08 12.19 11.32
CA ILE A 178 -17.14 12.86 10.03
C ILE A 178 -16.07 12.23 9.12
N TRP A 179 -16.49 11.46 8.12
CA TRP A 179 -15.73 11.34 6.87
C TRP A 179 -16.55 12.03 5.79
N PRO A 180 -16.21 13.29 5.45
CA PRO A 180 -16.90 14.01 4.40
C PRO A 180 -16.42 13.48 3.05
N ASN A 181 -17.23 13.73 2.02
CA ASN A 181 -17.00 13.40 0.61
C ASN A 181 -15.54 13.64 0.13
N PHE A 182 -14.67 12.64 0.21
CA PHE A 182 -13.29 12.69 -0.28
C PHE A 182 -13.16 12.09 -1.69
N TRP A 183 -14.03 12.54 -2.59
CA TRP A 183 -14.00 12.22 -4.04
C TRP A 183 -13.03 13.11 -4.84
N GLY A 184 -12.03 13.71 -4.19
CA GLY A 184 -11.21 14.75 -4.80
C GLY A 184 -9.89 15.02 -4.10
N MET A 185 -8.97 14.05 -4.13
CA MET A 185 -7.51 14.26 -4.08
C MET A 185 -6.81 12.92 -4.37
N VAL A 186 -6.69 12.57 -5.65
CA VAL A 186 -5.63 11.64 -6.09
C VAL A 186 -4.31 12.38 -5.94
N LEU A 187 -3.72 12.29 -4.75
CA LEU A 187 -2.34 12.73 -4.53
C LEU A 187 -1.41 11.72 -5.22
N LEU A 188 -1.19 11.93 -6.52
CA LEU A 188 -0.13 11.30 -7.29
C LEU A 188 1.22 11.85 -6.83
N THR A 189 1.64 11.53 -5.61
CA THR A 189 3.01 11.74 -5.17
C THR A 189 3.89 10.65 -5.79
N LEU A 190 4.15 10.79 -7.09
CA LEU A 190 5.37 10.28 -7.69
C LEU A 190 6.53 10.92 -6.91
N SER A 191 7.06 10.21 -5.93
CA SER A 191 8.25 10.61 -5.19
C SER A 191 9.46 10.50 -6.11
N ALA A 192 9.62 11.51 -6.97
CA ALA A 192 10.85 11.76 -7.69
C ALA A 192 11.95 12.02 -6.66
N SER A 193 12.76 11.00 -6.40
CA SER A 193 14.01 11.14 -5.65
C SER A 193 14.95 12.06 -6.41
N LEU A 194 14.83 13.37 -6.16
CA LEU A 194 15.75 14.39 -6.64
C LEU A 194 17.12 14.13 -6.02
N LEU A 195 17.95 13.42 -6.79
CA LEU A 195 19.33 13.09 -6.46
C LEU A 195 20.17 14.38 -6.44
N PHE A 196 20.21 15.03 -5.27
CA PHE A 196 20.94 16.29 -5.08
C PHE A 196 22.45 16.03 -5.21
N PRO A 197 23.17 16.64 -6.17
CA PRO A 197 24.60 16.41 -6.32
C PRO A 197 25.36 17.09 -5.17
N TYR A 198 26.00 16.28 -4.32
CA TYR A 198 26.88 16.77 -3.27
C TYR A 198 28.11 17.46 -3.87
N ARG A 199 28.02 18.78 -4.07
CA ARG A 199 29.10 19.59 -4.64
C ARG A 199 30.17 19.84 -3.59
N LYS A 200 31.10 18.89 -3.45
CA LYS A 200 32.28 18.99 -2.58
C LYS A 200 33.10 20.22 -2.97
N SER A 201 32.98 21.31 -2.22
CA SER A 201 33.72 22.55 -2.45
C SER A 201 35.21 22.30 -2.21
N LYS A 202 36.01 22.30 -3.28
CA LYS A 202 37.45 22.49 -3.15
C LYS A 202 37.69 23.99 -3.00
N THR A 203 38.04 24.40 -1.78
CA THR A 203 38.54 25.75 -1.50
C THR A 203 39.75 26.03 -2.39
N VAL A 204 39.59 26.95 -3.34
CA VAL A 204 40.71 27.44 -4.15
C VAL A 204 41.51 28.40 -3.26
N ILE A 205 42.55 27.87 -2.62
CA ILE A 205 43.55 28.70 -1.98
C ILE A 205 44.32 29.41 -3.10
N GLN A 206 44.11 30.71 -3.26
CA GLN A 206 45.02 31.52 -4.07
C GLN A 206 46.42 31.45 -3.47
N LYS A 207 47.36 30.91 -4.24
CA LYS A 207 48.77 31.26 -4.13
C LYS A 207 49.13 32.18 -5.29
N ASN A 208 48.68 33.43 -5.21
CA ASN A 208 49.34 34.50 -5.92
C ASN A 208 50.56 34.90 -5.08
N ASN A 209 51.75 34.48 -5.50
CA ASN A 209 52.95 35.23 -5.15
C ASN A 209 53.94 35.24 -6.31
N SER A 210 54.59 36.39 -6.44
CA SER A 210 55.18 36.97 -7.64
C SER A 210 56.09 36.09 -8.50
N LEU A 211 56.08 36.41 -9.80
CA LEU A 211 57.21 36.23 -10.72
C LEU A 211 58.44 36.97 -10.18
N GLU A 212 59.62 36.35 -10.27
CA GLU A 212 60.86 37.04 -10.65
C GLU A 212 61.68 36.13 -11.58
N LYS A 213 61.93 36.64 -12.80
CA LYS A 213 62.94 36.20 -13.75
C LYS A 213 63.31 37.40 -14.62
#